data_AF-A0A2E3D9Q0-F1
#
_entry.id   AF-A0A2E3D9Q0-F1
#
_cell.length_a   1.000
_cell.length_b   1.000
_cell.length_c   1.000
_cell.angle_alpha   90.00
_cell.angle_beta   90.00
_cell.angle_gamma   90.00
#
_symmetry.space_group_name_H-M   'P 1'
#
loop_
_entity.id
_entity.type
_entity.pdbx_description
1 polymer ?
#
loop_
_entity_poly.entity_id
_entity_poly.type
_entity_poly.pdbx_seq_one_letter_code
_entity_poly.pdbx_strand_id
1 'polypeptide(L)'
;MLGCGGGGEELANPRIDLPDSSVDSQPLTIIETIPRSDVINADPDRTTLAIAHLSRNNPTSDFSTNCSNIKSIKISRRITDPGPENFSEITQHIIDCDLEENTEHTITLTDQGPDGENLEGDHKFSTGVSTENEIIVKESIALSRDQVRNLFASYVSGALLSDLEAPAAVIDLILEPFLGIADQYWKTLLDPRPLYDVISERVSYQSQDPFGNPITDLTGLVSYPDIQGMSEFSKRSTMILLSHATGSSPGDLNPEDAWFIIANQLSSRGYLVLAPDNYGRGKDNNNEETYLLAAQTAFNGLDLVLSINNNKSYDPIYEGKKITLIGYSQGGHSATNLLSLSDIKLHEHKVVESFLGGAPFNLYKTFKGVLEFLNGSCSNREYCEFVDSRTSVPFATNRILPALVNYSETGLDINDLVIENTLSDDFVNGFLASDPLYEKLKLLLELNSLTNVKNPESFFPKDTLINLYHSPFDRLVPIANSQDFMSNFSSEFEINFDQSECNANAFEVIFETIDKAGIVHTLCALNVLDAVISQLR
;
A
#
# COMPACT_ATOMS: atom_id res chain seq x y z
N MET A 1 -11.40 38.62 -89.70
CA MET A 1 -12.19 39.15 -88.58
C MET A 1 -11.76 38.43 -87.32
N LEU A 2 -11.68 39.18 -86.22
CA LEU A 2 -11.16 38.79 -84.91
C LEU A 2 -11.88 37.61 -84.26
N GLY A 3 -11.14 36.85 -83.45
CA GLY A 3 -11.63 36.27 -82.19
C GLY A 3 -11.75 34.74 -82.09
N CYS A 4 -10.91 34.14 -81.23
CA CYS A 4 -11.11 33.00 -80.28
C CYS A 4 -9.69 32.41 -80.00
N GLY A 5 -9.07 32.56 -78.83
CA GLY A 5 -9.34 31.85 -77.56
C GLY A 5 -8.86 30.39 -77.67
N GLY A 6 -7.98 29.78 -76.89
CA GLY A 6 -7.21 30.06 -75.67
C GLY A 6 -6.53 28.72 -75.28
N GLY A 7 -5.43 28.74 -74.51
CA GLY A 7 -4.80 27.52 -74.01
C GLY A 7 -3.31 27.72 -73.73
N GLY A 8 -2.99 28.16 -72.50
CA GLY A 8 -1.63 28.20 -71.98
C GLY A 8 -1.36 26.98 -71.12
N GLU A 9 -0.29 26.26 -71.43
CA GLU A 9 0.29 25.19 -70.63
C GLU A 9 0.97 25.78 -69.39
N GLU A 10 0.55 25.39 -68.18
CA GLU A 10 1.32 25.59 -66.96
C GLU A 10 2.18 24.34 -66.71
N LEU A 11 3.50 24.56 -66.71
CA LEU A 11 4.53 23.60 -66.39
C LEU A 11 4.40 23.13 -64.93
N ALA A 12 4.19 21.83 -64.74
CA ALA A 12 4.18 21.17 -63.45
C ALA A 12 5.57 21.27 -62.78
N ASN A 13 5.64 21.95 -61.64
CA ASN A 13 6.76 21.81 -60.70
C ASN A 13 6.68 20.41 -60.08
N PRO A 14 7.76 19.60 -60.10
CA PRO A 14 7.78 18.37 -59.31
C PRO A 14 7.74 18.75 -57.83
N ARG A 15 6.67 18.34 -57.14
CA ARG A 15 6.67 18.27 -55.68
C ARG A 15 7.81 17.34 -55.29
N ILE A 16 8.81 17.90 -54.62
CA ILE A 16 9.72 17.13 -53.79
C ILE A 16 8.86 16.70 -52.61
N ASP A 17 8.38 15.45 -52.63
CA ASP A 17 7.88 14.81 -51.43
C ASP A 17 9.07 14.73 -50.47
N LEU A 18 9.07 15.63 -49.48
CA LEU A 18 9.89 15.46 -48.30
C LEU A 18 9.48 14.12 -47.69
N PRO A 19 10.43 13.21 -47.38
CA PRO A 19 10.09 11.99 -46.69
C PRO A 19 9.33 12.37 -45.43
N ASP A 20 8.19 11.73 -45.25
CA ASP A 20 7.40 11.77 -44.02
C ASP A 20 8.37 11.47 -42.89
N SER A 21 8.72 12.50 -42.10
CA SER A 21 9.55 12.34 -40.91
C SER A 21 8.65 11.71 -39.84
N SER A 22 8.24 10.47 -40.09
CA SER A 22 7.90 9.56 -39.01
C SER A 22 9.17 9.44 -38.18
N VAL A 23 9.21 10.17 -37.07
CA VAL A 23 10.16 9.87 -36.00
C VAL A 23 9.77 8.46 -35.58
N ASP A 24 10.60 7.47 -35.93
CA ASP A 24 10.43 6.09 -35.43
C ASP A 24 10.35 6.18 -33.90
N SER A 25 9.16 5.95 -33.34
CA SER A 25 8.98 5.88 -31.89
C SER A 25 9.67 4.62 -31.37
N GLN A 26 10.45 4.77 -30.30
CA GLN A 26 11.09 3.62 -29.67
C GLN A 26 10.10 2.92 -28.72
N PRO A 27 10.20 1.59 -28.52
CA PRO A 27 9.29 0.90 -27.63
C PRO A 27 9.51 1.32 -26.17
N LEU A 28 8.42 1.50 -25.43
CA LEU A 28 8.43 1.66 -23.97
C LEU A 28 8.89 0.38 -23.28
N THR A 29 9.71 0.54 -22.24
CA THR A 29 10.10 -0.58 -21.36
C THR A 29 9.14 -0.66 -20.18
N ILE A 30 8.24 -1.63 -20.22
CA ILE A 30 7.23 -1.86 -19.18
C ILE A 30 7.86 -2.54 -17.95
N ILE A 31 7.56 -2.00 -16.78
CA ILE A 31 7.94 -2.55 -15.48
C ILE A 31 6.82 -3.45 -14.95
N GLU A 32 5.60 -2.94 -14.91
CA GLU A 32 4.44 -3.67 -14.38
C GLU A 32 3.17 -3.22 -15.08
N THR A 33 2.26 -4.16 -15.31
CA THR A 33 0.90 -3.91 -15.81
C THR A 33 -0.09 -4.73 -14.99
N ILE A 34 -1.14 -4.05 -14.54
CA ILE A 34 -2.32 -4.64 -13.90
C ILE A 34 -3.54 -3.98 -14.57
N PRO A 35 -4.46 -4.73 -15.20
CA PRO A 35 -4.36 -6.15 -15.51
C PRO A 35 -3.19 -6.49 -16.43
N ARG A 36 -2.73 -7.74 -16.41
CA ARG A 36 -1.76 -8.27 -17.38
C ARG A 36 -2.41 -8.54 -18.73
N SER A 37 -1.57 -8.68 -19.77
CA SER A 37 -2.06 -8.85 -21.13
C SER A 37 -2.73 -10.19 -21.43
N ASP A 38 -2.50 -11.19 -20.58
CA ASP A 38 -3.14 -12.49 -20.63
C ASP A 38 -4.49 -12.54 -19.89
N VAL A 39 -4.89 -11.47 -19.19
CA VAL A 39 -6.22 -11.36 -18.58
C VAL A 39 -7.26 -11.13 -19.65
N ILE A 40 -8.18 -12.08 -19.77
CA ILE A 40 -9.24 -12.08 -20.79
C ILE A 40 -10.65 -11.82 -20.24
N ASN A 41 -10.79 -11.71 -18.92
CA ASN A 41 -12.07 -11.65 -18.23
C ASN A 41 -12.02 -10.75 -16.98
N ALA A 42 -11.30 -9.63 -17.05
CA ALA A 42 -11.27 -8.62 -15.99
C ALA A 42 -12.71 -8.17 -15.64
N ASP A 43 -13.02 -7.94 -14.36
CA ASP A 43 -14.35 -7.45 -13.98
C ASP A 43 -14.45 -5.94 -14.27
N PRO A 44 -15.32 -5.50 -15.19
CA PRO A 44 -15.40 -4.10 -15.59
C PRO A 44 -15.77 -3.14 -14.45
N ASP A 45 -16.42 -3.60 -13.38
CA ASP A 45 -16.85 -2.76 -12.25
C ASP A 45 -15.82 -2.71 -11.10
N ARG A 46 -14.78 -3.57 -11.15
CA ARG A 46 -13.75 -3.68 -10.10
C ARG A 46 -12.35 -3.36 -10.58
N THR A 47 -12.13 -3.39 -11.88
CA THR A 47 -10.81 -3.26 -12.48
C THR A 47 -10.31 -1.83 -12.42
N THR A 48 -9.25 -1.62 -11.65
CA THR A 48 -8.42 -0.42 -11.71
C THR A 48 -7.11 -0.78 -12.40
N LEU A 49 -6.71 0.04 -13.37
CA LEU A 49 -5.52 -0.19 -14.17
C LEU A 49 -4.30 0.46 -13.49
N ALA A 50 -3.16 -0.23 -13.48
CA ALA A 50 -1.86 0.32 -13.13
C ALA A 50 -0.83 -0.08 -14.19
N ILE A 51 -0.16 0.89 -14.80
CA ILE A 51 0.92 0.64 -15.75
C ILE A 51 2.15 1.45 -15.36
N ALA A 52 3.24 0.76 -15.04
CA ALA A 52 4.53 1.36 -14.74
C ALA A 52 5.52 1.08 -15.85
N HIS A 53 6.28 2.10 -16.26
CA HIS A 53 7.31 1.99 -17.29
C HIS A 53 8.53 2.85 -16.94
N LEU A 54 9.67 2.52 -17.55
CA LEU A 54 10.84 3.37 -17.48
C LEU A 54 10.62 4.66 -18.26
N SER A 55 11.13 5.75 -17.70
CA SER A 55 11.10 7.08 -18.31
C SER A 55 12.46 7.77 -18.20
N ARG A 56 12.71 8.68 -19.15
CA ARG A 56 13.84 9.60 -19.08
C ARG A 56 13.57 10.70 -18.05
N ASN A 57 14.55 11.56 -17.78
CA ASN A 57 14.40 12.61 -16.78
C ASN A 57 13.34 13.65 -17.18
N ASN A 58 12.41 13.94 -16.27
CA ASN A 58 11.27 14.86 -16.42
C ASN A 58 10.45 14.58 -17.69
N PRO A 59 9.87 13.39 -17.82
CA PRO A 59 9.17 13.01 -19.02
C PRO A 59 7.85 13.79 -19.15
N THR A 60 7.44 14.03 -20.39
CA THR A 60 6.04 14.38 -20.70
C THR A 60 5.34 13.09 -21.12
N SER A 61 4.73 12.42 -20.14
CA SER A 61 3.99 11.18 -20.37
C SER A 61 2.48 11.42 -20.39
N ASP A 62 1.80 10.77 -21.33
CA ASP A 62 0.35 10.78 -21.52
C ASP A 62 -0.16 9.39 -21.93
N PHE A 63 -1.47 9.18 -21.84
CA PHE A 63 -2.10 7.93 -22.26
C PHE A 63 -3.39 8.18 -23.02
N SER A 64 -3.75 7.24 -23.89
CA SER A 64 -5.07 7.17 -24.51
C SER A 64 -5.66 5.78 -24.34
N THR A 65 -6.97 5.71 -24.16
CA THR A 65 -7.69 4.45 -23.95
C THR A 65 -9.10 4.55 -24.50
N ASN A 66 -9.73 3.39 -24.74
CA ASN A 66 -11.09 3.26 -25.26
C ASN A 66 -12.17 3.17 -24.16
N CYS A 67 -11.83 3.35 -22.88
CA CYS A 67 -12.81 3.45 -21.79
C CYS A 67 -13.32 4.89 -21.58
N SER A 68 -14.43 5.05 -20.85
CA SER A 68 -15.07 6.36 -20.62
C SER A 68 -14.98 6.81 -19.15
N ASN A 69 -15.33 8.07 -18.85
CA ASN A 69 -15.31 8.62 -17.48
C ASN A 69 -13.98 8.46 -16.72
N ILE A 70 -12.86 8.65 -17.45
CA ILE A 70 -11.51 8.45 -16.95
C ILE A 70 -11.20 9.35 -15.75
N LYS A 71 -10.74 8.71 -14.67
CA LYS A 71 -9.97 9.31 -13.59
C LYS A 71 -8.60 8.68 -13.54
N SER A 72 -7.57 9.48 -13.33
CA SER A 72 -6.21 8.96 -13.29
C SER A 72 -5.30 9.80 -12.42
N ILE A 73 -4.22 9.15 -12.01
CA ILE A 73 -3.03 9.78 -11.42
C ILE A 73 -1.80 9.29 -12.16
N LYS A 74 -0.88 10.21 -12.39
CA LYS A 74 0.46 9.90 -12.85
C LYS A 74 1.41 10.08 -11.67
N ILE A 75 2.22 9.08 -11.39
CA ILE A 75 3.22 9.10 -10.32
C ILE A 75 4.58 8.87 -10.96
N SER A 76 5.44 9.89 -10.93
CA SER A 76 6.82 9.81 -11.38
C SER A 76 7.72 9.56 -10.19
N ARG A 77 8.65 8.60 -10.28
CA ARG A 77 9.57 8.21 -9.22
C ARG A 77 11.01 8.26 -9.71
N ARG A 78 11.93 8.66 -8.82
CA ARG A 78 13.38 8.62 -9.08
C ARG A 78 13.89 7.20 -8.94
N ILE A 79 14.81 6.80 -9.81
CA ILE A 79 15.63 5.60 -9.61
C ILE A 79 16.87 6.02 -8.79
N THR A 80 17.10 5.40 -7.63
CA THR A 80 18.09 5.87 -6.65
C THR A 80 19.52 5.47 -7.00
N ASP A 81 19.73 4.21 -7.40
CA ASP A 81 21.01 3.70 -7.87
C ASP A 81 21.15 3.95 -9.40
N PRO A 82 22.36 3.79 -10.00
CA PRO A 82 22.51 3.91 -11.44
C PRO A 82 21.48 3.04 -12.14
N GLY A 83 20.51 3.69 -12.77
CA GLY A 83 19.42 3.04 -13.47
C GLY A 83 19.89 2.42 -14.79
N PRO A 84 18.97 1.80 -15.53
CA PRO A 84 19.22 1.35 -16.89
C PRO A 84 19.76 2.52 -17.72
N GLU A 85 20.69 2.26 -18.66
CA GLU A 85 21.30 3.32 -19.46
C GLU A 85 20.25 4.26 -20.07
N ASN A 86 20.39 5.57 -19.83
CA ASN A 86 19.51 6.65 -20.30
C ASN A 86 18.15 6.77 -19.58
N PHE A 87 17.84 5.94 -18.58
CA PHE A 87 16.63 6.05 -17.78
C PHE A 87 16.95 6.45 -16.33
N SER A 88 16.18 7.40 -15.81
CA SER A 88 16.36 7.92 -14.44
C SER A 88 15.08 7.88 -13.62
N GLU A 89 13.96 7.50 -14.23
CA GLU A 89 12.64 7.54 -13.62
C GLU A 89 11.79 6.33 -13.94
N ILE A 90 10.82 6.10 -13.05
CA ILE A 90 9.70 5.21 -13.27
C ILE A 90 8.45 6.09 -13.33
N THR A 91 7.70 6.03 -14.44
CA THR A 91 6.38 6.65 -14.52
C THR A 91 5.33 5.57 -14.36
N GLN A 92 4.42 5.77 -13.42
CA GLN A 92 3.27 4.92 -13.19
C GLN A 92 1.98 5.69 -13.47
N HIS A 93 1.12 5.13 -14.31
CA HIS A 93 -0.23 5.61 -14.55
C HIS A 93 -1.20 4.69 -13.83
N ILE A 94 -2.04 5.24 -12.97
CA ILE A 94 -3.15 4.51 -12.35
C ILE A 94 -4.43 5.13 -12.88
N ILE A 95 -5.31 4.29 -13.42
CA ILE A 95 -6.48 4.70 -14.20
C ILE A 95 -7.70 3.93 -13.70
N ASP A 96 -8.75 4.67 -13.36
CA ASP A 96 -10.08 4.16 -13.05
C ASP A 96 -11.05 4.73 -14.10
N CYS A 97 -11.80 3.88 -14.79
CA CYS A 97 -12.69 4.30 -15.86
C CYS A 97 -13.80 3.28 -16.07
N ASP A 98 -14.87 3.70 -16.73
CA ASP A 98 -15.99 2.83 -17.07
C ASP A 98 -15.57 1.91 -18.22
N LEU A 99 -15.39 0.64 -17.89
CA LEU A 99 -15.06 -0.43 -18.83
C LEU A 99 -16.34 -1.07 -19.36
N GLU A 100 -16.36 -1.41 -20.66
CA GLU A 100 -17.50 -2.11 -21.25
C GLU A 100 -17.35 -3.61 -21.03
N GLU A 101 -18.45 -4.35 -20.80
CA GLU A 101 -18.40 -5.81 -20.68
C GLU A 101 -18.00 -6.48 -22.00
N ASN A 102 -17.26 -7.60 -21.91
CA ASN A 102 -16.86 -8.43 -23.06
C ASN A 102 -16.11 -7.66 -24.16
N THR A 103 -15.31 -6.67 -23.77
CA THR A 103 -14.60 -5.76 -24.68
C THR A 103 -13.09 -5.88 -24.49
N GLU A 104 -12.34 -5.88 -25.60
CA GLU A 104 -10.89 -5.68 -25.56
C GLU A 104 -10.61 -4.20 -25.33
N HIS A 105 -9.87 -3.90 -24.27
CA HIS A 105 -9.41 -2.57 -23.96
C HIS A 105 -7.94 -2.41 -24.38
N THR A 106 -7.62 -1.26 -24.94
CA THR A 106 -6.24 -0.89 -25.31
C THR A 106 -5.88 0.41 -24.62
N ILE A 107 -4.67 0.46 -24.07
CA ILE A 107 -4.06 1.64 -23.48
C ILE A 107 -2.79 1.90 -24.24
N THR A 108 -2.77 3.01 -24.98
CA THR A 108 -1.58 3.49 -25.69
C THR A 108 -0.91 4.53 -24.82
N LEU A 109 0.33 4.27 -24.46
CA LEU A 109 1.19 5.14 -23.66
C LEU A 109 2.16 5.88 -24.56
N THR A 110 2.35 7.15 -24.28
CA THR A 110 3.40 7.97 -24.90
C THR A 110 4.25 8.61 -23.81
N ASP A 111 5.57 8.55 -23.94
CA ASP A 111 6.52 9.17 -23.02
C ASP A 111 7.55 9.94 -23.84
N GLN A 112 7.52 11.27 -23.72
CA GLN A 112 8.47 12.12 -24.42
C GLN A 112 9.56 12.60 -23.46
N GLY A 113 10.82 12.26 -23.79
CA GLY A 113 11.98 12.74 -23.06
C GLY A 113 12.34 14.21 -23.39
N PRO A 114 13.27 14.82 -22.63
CA PRO A 114 13.69 16.21 -22.85
C PRO A 114 14.38 16.43 -24.21
N ASP A 115 14.92 15.37 -24.82
CA ASP A 115 15.57 15.40 -26.13
C ASP A 115 14.55 15.36 -27.30
N GLY A 116 13.25 15.27 -26.99
CA GLY A 116 12.16 15.24 -27.96
C GLY A 116 11.86 13.88 -28.58
N GLU A 117 12.65 12.84 -28.26
CA GLU A 117 12.37 11.47 -28.66
C GLU A 117 11.14 10.91 -27.93
N ASN A 118 10.25 10.27 -28.69
CA ASN A 118 9.03 9.66 -28.19
C ASN A 118 9.25 8.16 -27.98
N LEU A 119 8.89 7.69 -26.79
CA LEU A 119 8.71 6.28 -26.49
C LEU A 119 7.21 5.98 -26.53
N GLU A 120 6.83 4.88 -27.17
CA GLU A 120 5.44 4.46 -27.28
C GLU A 120 5.27 2.98 -26.92
N GLY A 121 4.11 2.62 -26.41
CA GLY A 121 3.79 1.25 -26.05
C GLY A 121 2.30 1.06 -25.89
N ASP A 122 1.81 -0.08 -26.35
CA ASP A 122 0.42 -0.49 -26.19
C ASP A 122 0.32 -1.59 -25.14
N HIS A 123 -0.67 -1.46 -24.27
CA HIS A 123 -1.09 -2.51 -23.36
C HIS A 123 -2.54 -2.89 -23.64
N LYS A 124 -2.84 -4.17 -23.59
CA LYS A 124 -4.18 -4.71 -23.90
C LYS A 124 -4.62 -5.70 -22.85
N PHE A 125 -5.92 -5.75 -22.58
CA PHE A 125 -6.58 -6.80 -21.79
C PHE A 125 -8.05 -6.85 -22.21
N SER A 126 -8.79 -7.89 -21.78
CA SER A 126 -10.22 -7.98 -22.03
C SER A 126 -11.03 -8.09 -20.75
N THR A 127 -12.23 -7.53 -20.79
CA THR A 127 -13.22 -7.61 -19.70
C THR A 127 -14.18 -8.78 -19.91
N GLY A 128 -14.70 -9.29 -18.80
CA GLY A 128 -15.79 -10.26 -18.77
C GLY A 128 -17.14 -9.59 -18.61
N VAL A 129 -18.03 -10.29 -17.90
CA VAL A 129 -19.33 -9.76 -17.43
C VAL A 129 -19.14 -9.24 -16.01
N SER A 130 -19.75 -8.11 -15.68
CA SER A 130 -19.77 -7.58 -14.31
C SER A 130 -20.39 -8.63 -13.38
N THR A 131 -19.77 -8.82 -12.22
CA THR A 131 -20.36 -9.62 -11.17
C THR A 131 -21.12 -8.72 -10.19
N GLU A 132 -22.30 -9.17 -9.73
CA GLU A 132 -23.07 -8.40 -8.75
C GLU A 132 -22.21 -8.15 -7.50
N ASN A 133 -22.04 -6.88 -7.15
CA ASN A 133 -21.26 -6.39 -6.03
C ASN A 133 -21.97 -6.61 -4.69
N GLU A 134 -22.23 -7.88 -4.36
CA GLU A 134 -22.78 -8.24 -3.06
C GLU A 134 -21.64 -8.61 -2.10
N ILE A 135 -21.51 -7.79 -1.06
CA ILE A 135 -20.77 -8.19 0.13
C ILE A 135 -21.54 -9.30 0.85
N ILE A 136 -20.85 -10.40 1.16
CA ILE A 136 -21.46 -11.57 1.79
C ILE A 136 -20.91 -11.72 3.20
N VAL A 137 -21.77 -11.60 4.21
CA VAL A 137 -21.42 -11.94 5.60
C VAL A 137 -21.25 -13.45 5.72
N LYS A 138 -20.04 -13.89 6.07
CA LYS A 138 -19.68 -15.31 6.25
C LYS A 138 -19.86 -15.76 7.69
N GLU A 139 -19.47 -14.89 8.62
CA GLU A 139 -19.51 -15.13 10.05
C GLU A 139 -19.80 -13.81 10.77
N SER A 140 -20.49 -13.88 11.91
CA SER A 140 -20.81 -12.72 12.72
C SER A 140 -20.73 -13.11 14.19
N ILE A 141 -20.09 -12.26 14.99
CA ILE A 141 -19.99 -12.40 16.44
C ILE A 141 -20.47 -11.10 17.11
N ALA A 142 -21.19 -11.27 18.21
CA ALA A 142 -21.59 -10.16 19.07
C ALA A 142 -20.70 -10.10 20.31
N LEU A 143 -20.15 -8.93 20.60
CA LEU A 143 -19.32 -8.66 21.75
C LEU A 143 -20.01 -7.64 22.65
N SER A 144 -20.28 -8.03 23.88
CA SER A 144 -20.74 -7.09 24.90
C SER A 144 -19.66 -6.03 25.21
N ARG A 145 -20.08 -4.88 25.72
CA ARG A 145 -19.18 -3.83 26.22
C ARG A 145 -18.11 -4.37 27.18
N ASP A 146 -18.47 -5.30 28.06
CA ASP A 146 -17.52 -5.89 29.00
C ASP A 146 -16.51 -6.80 28.31
N GLN A 147 -16.91 -7.53 27.25
CA GLN A 147 -15.97 -8.28 26.41
C GLN A 147 -15.00 -7.32 25.70
N VAL A 148 -15.51 -6.28 25.04
CA VAL A 148 -14.66 -5.28 24.34
C VAL A 148 -13.68 -4.61 25.29
N ARG A 149 -14.11 -4.26 26.51
CA ARG A 149 -13.23 -3.67 27.54
C ARG A 149 -12.06 -4.58 27.89
N ASN A 150 -12.27 -5.89 27.89
CA ASN A 150 -11.27 -6.86 28.36
C ASN A 150 -10.38 -7.44 27.25
N LEU A 151 -10.67 -7.16 25.97
CA LEU A 151 -9.91 -7.70 24.83
C LEU A 151 -8.41 -7.40 24.93
N PHE A 152 -8.04 -6.12 25.10
CA PHE A 152 -6.63 -5.73 25.12
C PHE A 152 -5.87 -6.24 26.35
N ALA A 153 -6.50 -6.26 27.53
CA ALA A 153 -5.89 -6.84 28.73
C ALA A 153 -5.64 -8.36 28.55
N SER A 154 -6.53 -9.06 27.84
CA SER A 154 -6.36 -10.48 27.51
C SER A 154 -5.22 -10.68 26.51
N TYR A 155 -5.12 -9.80 25.50
CA TYR A 155 -4.01 -9.79 24.54
C TYR A 155 -2.64 -9.59 25.22
N VAL A 156 -2.51 -8.60 26.09
CA VAL A 156 -1.27 -8.32 26.83
C VAL A 156 -0.85 -9.50 27.71
N SER A 157 -1.81 -10.18 28.35
CA SER A 157 -1.54 -11.32 29.24
C SER A 157 -1.34 -12.66 28.51
N GLY A 158 -1.65 -12.73 27.22
CA GLY A 158 -1.57 -13.95 26.41
C GLY A 158 -0.67 -13.79 25.19
N ALA A 159 -1.21 -13.21 24.12
CA ALA A 159 -0.61 -13.23 22.79
C ALA A 159 0.55 -12.25 22.60
N LEU A 160 0.53 -11.07 23.23
CA LEU A 160 1.55 -10.02 22.99
C LEU A 160 2.98 -10.52 23.21
N LEU A 161 3.25 -11.28 24.27
CA LEU A 161 4.59 -11.80 24.53
C LEU A 161 5.05 -12.80 23.45
N SER A 162 4.11 -13.52 22.84
CA SER A 162 4.37 -14.41 21.72
C SER A 162 4.67 -13.60 20.45
N ASP A 163 3.92 -12.53 20.21
CA ASP A 163 4.09 -11.63 19.05
C ASP A 163 5.43 -10.87 19.07
N LEU A 164 6.04 -10.68 20.25
CA LEU A 164 7.39 -10.12 20.35
C LEU A 164 8.47 -11.08 19.83
N GLU A 165 8.14 -12.37 19.64
CA GLU A 165 9.04 -13.43 19.16
C GLU A 165 10.41 -13.41 19.85
N ALA A 166 10.39 -13.12 21.16
CA ALA A 166 11.58 -12.88 21.95
C ALA A 166 11.82 -14.06 22.92
N PRO A 167 13.08 -14.52 23.09
CA PRO A 167 13.40 -15.49 24.12
C PRO A 167 13.02 -14.99 25.52
N ALA A 168 12.64 -15.89 26.43
CA ALA A 168 12.25 -15.52 27.80
C ALA A 168 13.28 -14.63 28.51
N ALA A 169 14.58 -14.90 28.33
CA ALA A 169 15.65 -14.09 28.90
C ALA A 169 15.67 -12.65 28.34
N VAL A 170 15.28 -12.44 27.08
CA VAL A 170 15.14 -11.09 26.49
C VAL A 170 13.95 -10.38 27.13
N ILE A 171 12.81 -11.08 27.29
CA ILE A 171 11.62 -10.54 27.96
C ILE A 171 11.93 -10.13 29.40
N ASP A 172 12.64 -10.97 30.16
CA ASP A 172 13.00 -10.67 31.56
C ASP A 172 13.87 -9.41 31.67
N LEU A 173 14.77 -9.15 30.71
CA LEU A 173 15.63 -7.97 30.69
C LEU A 173 14.86 -6.67 30.42
N ILE A 174 13.78 -6.74 29.66
CA ILE A 174 13.00 -5.57 29.24
C ILE A 174 11.68 -5.40 29.99
N LEU A 175 11.38 -6.28 30.95
CA LEU A 175 10.08 -6.30 31.62
C LEU A 175 9.77 -4.98 32.35
N GLU A 176 10.71 -4.46 33.13
CA GLU A 176 10.53 -3.17 33.83
C GLU A 176 10.29 -1.99 32.87
N PRO A 177 11.15 -1.73 31.85
CA PRO A 177 10.87 -0.64 30.91
C PRO A 177 9.59 -0.89 30.09
N PHE A 178 9.25 -2.14 29.77
CA PHE A 178 7.98 -2.49 29.13
C PHE A 178 6.77 -2.09 30.00
N LEU A 179 6.77 -2.44 31.29
CA LEU A 179 5.70 -2.07 32.22
C LEU A 179 5.61 -0.54 32.38
N GLY A 180 6.75 0.15 32.36
CA GLY A 180 6.80 1.61 32.34
C GLY A 180 6.10 2.22 31.12
N ILE A 181 6.31 1.65 29.92
CA ILE A 181 5.60 2.06 28.70
C ILE A 181 4.10 1.80 28.85
N ALA A 182 3.70 0.60 29.26
CA ALA A 182 2.30 0.22 29.39
C ALA A 182 1.53 1.13 30.36
N ASP A 183 2.09 1.43 31.54
CA ASP A 183 1.45 2.29 32.55
C ASP A 183 1.34 3.75 32.07
N GLN A 184 2.35 4.23 31.34
CA GLN A 184 2.37 5.60 30.85
C GLN A 184 1.40 5.81 29.69
N TYR A 185 1.41 4.90 28.71
CA TYR A 185 0.81 5.13 27.39
C TYR A 185 -0.49 4.37 27.14
N TRP A 186 -0.69 3.15 27.66
CA TRP A 186 -1.80 2.28 27.20
C TRP A 186 -3.12 2.45 27.95
N LYS A 187 -3.38 3.64 28.50
CA LYS A 187 -4.57 3.90 29.34
C LYS A 187 -5.86 3.73 28.55
N THR A 188 -5.86 4.10 27.27
CA THR A 188 -7.04 4.04 26.41
C THR A 188 -7.28 2.63 25.89
N LEU A 189 -6.22 1.91 25.53
CA LEU A 189 -6.29 0.52 25.10
C LEU A 189 -6.76 -0.40 26.25
N LEU A 190 -6.30 -0.16 27.48
CA LEU A 190 -6.68 -0.94 28.67
C LEU A 190 -8.11 -0.67 29.14
N ASP A 191 -8.64 0.54 28.93
CA ASP A 191 -10.05 0.84 29.16
C ASP A 191 -10.62 1.71 28.04
N PRO A 192 -11.13 1.10 26.94
CA PRO A 192 -11.70 1.82 25.80
C PRO A 192 -12.95 2.65 26.15
N ARG A 193 -13.52 2.49 27.35
CA ARG A 193 -14.81 3.07 27.77
C ARG A 193 -15.91 2.84 26.72
N PRO A 194 -16.25 1.56 26.44
CA PRO A 194 -17.16 1.20 25.36
C PRO A 194 -18.58 1.74 25.64
N LEU A 195 -19.20 2.37 24.62
CA LEU A 195 -20.56 2.93 24.70
C LEU A 195 -21.62 1.93 24.25
N TYR A 196 -21.27 1.10 23.28
CA TYR A 196 -22.15 0.13 22.63
C TYR A 196 -21.57 -1.27 22.72
N ASP A 197 -22.44 -2.27 22.72
CA ASP A 197 -22.06 -3.62 22.30
C ASP A 197 -21.65 -3.56 20.81
N VAL A 198 -20.94 -4.56 20.31
CA VAL A 198 -20.35 -4.54 18.97
C VAL A 198 -20.73 -5.81 18.21
N ILE A 199 -21.10 -5.65 16.93
CA ILE A 199 -21.16 -6.75 15.97
C ILE A 199 -19.88 -6.69 15.13
N SER A 200 -19.20 -7.83 15.04
CA SER A 200 -18.01 -8.03 14.21
C SER A 200 -18.30 -9.12 13.19
N GLU A 201 -18.11 -8.81 11.92
CA GLU A 201 -18.44 -9.69 10.80
C GLU A 201 -17.21 -9.99 9.95
N ARG A 202 -17.04 -11.27 9.63
CA ARG A 202 -16.20 -11.69 8.52
C ARG A 202 -17.03 -11.55 7.26
N VAL A 203 -16.57 -10.73 6.34
CA VAL A 203 -17.22 -10.54 5.04
C VAL A 203 -16.36 -11.13 3.93
N SER A 204 -16.99 -11.52 2.83
CA SER A 204 -16.30 -11.63 1.54
C SER A 204 -16.78 -10.56 0.58
N TYR A 205 -15.87 -10.07 -0.26
CA TYR A 205 -16.13 -9.05 -1.25
C TYR A 205 -15.31 -9.30 -2.52
N GLN A 206 -15.68 -8.58 -3.59
CA GLN A 206 -15.02 -8.70 -4.89
C GLN A 206 -13.91 -7.67 -5.04
N SER A 207 -12.84 -8.06 -5.73
CA SER A 207 -11.74 -7.18 -6.13
C SER A 207 -10.99 -7.84 -7.30
N GLN A 208 -9.77 -7.38 -7.56
CA GLN A 208 -8.86 -7.97 -8.55
C GLN A 208 -7.65 -8.63 -7.86
N ASP A 209 -7.15 -9.70 -8.44
CA ASP A 209 -5.88 -10.32 -8.06
C ASP A 209 -4.68 -9.47 -8.53
N PRO A 210 -3.44 -9.81 -8.13
CA PRO A 210 -2.25 -9.05 -8.53
C PRO A 210 -1.98 -9.07 -10.04
N PHE A 211 -2.62 -9.96 -10.79
CA PHE A 211 -2.55 -10.02 -12.24
C PHE A 211 -3.69 -9.26 -12.91
N GLY A 212 -4.73 -8.85 -12.17
CA GLY A 212 -5.94 -8.19 -12.66
C GLY A 212 -7.10 -9.11 -12.99
N ASN A 213 -7.04 -10.41 -12.65
CA ASN A 213 -8.20 -11.28 -12.75
C ASN A 213 -9.21 -10.97 -11.63
N PRO A 214 -10.51 -11.17 -11.85
CA PRO A 214 -11.50 -10.99 -10.80
C PRO A 214 -11.35 -12.04 -9.69
N ILE A 215 -11.45 -11.57 -8.45
CA ILE A 215 -11.59 -12.41 -7.24
C ILE A 215 -12.94 -12.09 -6.60
N THR A 216 -13.66 -13.11 -6.13
CA THR A 216 -15.01 -12.96 -5.58
C THR A 216 -15.13 -13.29 -4.09
N ASP A 217 -14.06 -13.75 -3.46
CA ASP A 217 -14.07 -14.27 -2.11
C ASP A 217 -12.96 -13.74 -1.20
N LEU A 218 -12.38 -12.59 -1.56
CA LEU A 218 -11.44 -11.86 -0.70
C LEU A 218 -12.13 -11.50 0.61
N THR A 219 -11.42 -11.62 1.74
CA THR A 219 -12.02 -11.43 3.07
C THR A 219 -11.58 -10.16 3.77
N GLY A 220 -12.40 -9.73 4.74
CA GLY A 220 -12.07 -8.64 5.64
C GLY A 220 -13.02 -8.61 6.84
N LEU A 221 -12.73 -7.70 7.75
CA LEU A 221 -13.55 -7.40 8.92
C LEU A 221 -14.44 -6.19 8.66
N VAL A 222 -15.69 -6.31 9.10
CA VAL A 222 -16.61 -5.18 9.28
C VAL A 222 -17.07 -5.19 10.72
N SER A 223 -16.75 -4.14 11.47
CA SER A 223 -17.09 -4.03 12.89
C SER A 223 -17.89 -2.76 13.14
N TYR A 224 -19.00 -2.86 13.85
CA TYR A 224 -19.93 -1.75 14.08
C TYR A 224 -20.69 -1.88 15.41
N PRO A 225 -21.20 -0.77 15.98
CA PRO A 225 -22.01 -0.83 17.20
C PRO A 225 -23.28 -1.65 16.97
N ASP A 226 -23.60 -2.54 17.92
CA ASP A 226 -24.90 -3.20 17.95
C ASP A 226 -25.98 -2.20 18.37
N ILE A 227 -26.77 -1.78 17.39
CA ILE A 227 -27.86 -0.82 17.57
C ILE A 227 -29.22 -1.50 17.76
N GLN A 228 -29.27 -2.83 17.85
CA GLN A 228 -30.54 -3.54 17.99
C GLN A 228 -31.24 -3.14 19.29
N GLY A 229 -32.52 -2.78 19.17
CA GLY A 229 -33.33 -2.36 20.32
C GLY A 229 -33.05 -0.94 20.83
N MET A 230 -32.18 -0.16 20.16
CA MET A 230 -31.99 1.25 20.45
C MET A 230 -33.10 2.10 19.82
N SER A 231 -33.64 3.06 20.58
CA SER A 231 -34.64 4.00 20.07
C SER A 231 -34.04 5.12 19.22
N GLU A 232 -32.80 5.53 19.51
CA GLU A 232 -32.06 6.54 18.77
C GLU A 232 -30.55 6.18 18.79
N PHE A 233 -29.91 6.19 17.63
CA PHE A 233 -28.46 6.05 17.47
C PHE A 233 -27.92 7.24 16.69
N SER A 234 -26.90 7.90 17.22
CA SER A 234 -26.21 9.00 16.53
C SER A 234 -25.10 8.45 15.67
N LYS A 235 -25.35 8.37 14.35
CA LYS A 235 -24.37 7.91 13.38
C LYS A 235 -23.12 8.79 13.39
N ARG A 236 -21.97 8.18 13.15
CA ARG A 236 -20.74 8.94 12.89
C ARG A 236 -20.74 9.38 11.42
N SER A 237 -20.28 10.60 11.18
CA SER A 237 -20.06 11.12 9.82
C SER A 237 -18.75 10.65 9.19
N THR A 238 -17.96 9.88 9.95
CA THR A 238 -16.68 9.32 9.55
C THR A 238 -16.68 7.83 9.85
N MET A 239 -16.28 7.02 8.86
CA MET A 239 -15.93 5.61 9.04
C MET A 239 -14.41 5.47 9.20
N ILE A 240 -13.96 4.35 9.74
CA ILE A 240 -12.54 4.07 9.92
C ILE A 240 -12.13 2.92 9.01
N LEU A 241 -11.08 3.13 8.22
CA LEU A 241 -10.41 2.08 7.48
C LEU A 241 -9.10 1.75 8.20
N LEU A 242 -8.97 0.51 8.67
CA LEU A 242 -7.77 -0.01 9.31
C LEU A 242 -6.97 -0.81 8.29
N SER A 243 -5.68 -0.54 8.22
CA SER A 243 -4.73 -1.27 7.41
C SER A 243 -3.79 -2.04 8.34
N HIS A 244 -3.88 -3.37 8.31
CA HIS A 244 -3.25 -4.23 9.30
C HIS A 244 -1.73 -4.39 9.11
N ALA A 245 -1.04 -4.73 10.19
CA ALA A 245 0.39 -5.04 10.19
C ALA A 245 0.65 -6.50 9.72
N THR A 246 1.92 -6.85 9.60
CA THR A 246 2.36 -8.17 9.15
C THR A 246 1.80 -9.29 10.02
N GLY A 247 1.38 -10.39 9.39
CA GLY A 247 0.81 -11.56 10.06
C GLY A 247 -0.66 -11.46 10.46
N SER A 248 -1.27 -10.28 10.49
CA SER A 248 -2.68 -10.10 10.88
C SER A 248 -3.68 -10.45 9.76
N SER A 249 -4.86 -10.93 10.15
CA SER A 249 -6.02 -11.14 9.27
C SER A 249 -7.26 -10.83 10.09
N PRO A 250 -7.63 -9.54 10.24
CA PRO A 250 -8.71 -9.13 11.15
C PRO A 250 -10.05 -9.78 10.84
N GLY A 251 -10.29 -10.12 9.57
CA GLY A 251 -11.46 -10.88 9.12
C GLY A 251 -11.57 -12.24 9.78
N ASP A 252 -10.49 -12.78 10.36
CA ASP A 252 -10.54 -14.06 11.06
C ASP A 252 -11.32 -14.04 12.38
N LEU A 253 -11.69 -12.85 12.87
CA LEU A 253 -12.43 -12.65 14.12
C LEU A 253 -11.69 -13.18 15.36
N ASN A 254 -10.36 -13.24 15.29
CA ASN A 254 -9.52 -13.75 16.38
C ASN A 254 -9.36 -12.68 17.47
N PRO A 255 -9.82 -12.93 18.72
CA PRO A 255 -9.64 -11.98 19.83
C PRO A 255 -8.18 -11.79 20.27
N GLU A 256 -7.25 -12.60 19.75
CA GLU A 256 -5.80 -12.43 19.95
C GLU A 256 -5.15 -11.57 18.87
N ASP A 257 -5.84 -11.22 17.78
CA ASP A 257 -5.32 -10.31 16.75
C ASP A 257 -5.49 -8.85 17.20
N ALA A 258 -4.38 -8.13 17.33
CA ALA A 258 -4.37 -6.73 17.74
C ALA A 258 -5.29 -5.85 16.86
N TRP A 259 -5.32 -6.05 15.55
CA TRP A 259 -6.15 -5.24 14.64
C TRP A 259 -7.63 -5.54 14.76
N PHE A 260 -7.99 -6.79 15.06
CA PHE A 260 -9.37 -7.13 15.45
C PHE A 260 -9.76 -6.43 16.76
N ILE A 261 -8.88 -6.40 17.76
CA ILE A 261 -9.11 -5.71 19.03
C ILE A 261 -9.34 -4.22 18.80
N ILE A 262 -8.44 -3.55 18.06
CA ILE A 262 -8.53 -2.13 17.75
C ILE A 262 -9.84 -1.81 17.01
N ALA A 263 -10.22 -2.64 16.04
CA ALA A 263 -11.47 -2.45 15.31
C ALA A 263 -12.68 -2.46 16.24
N ASN A 264 -12.77 -3.44 17.14
CA ASN A 264 -13.88 -3.56 18.08
C ASN A 264 -13.89 -2.45 19.15
N GLN A 265 -12.72 -2.01 19.60
CA GLN A 265 -12.63 -0.87 20.51
C GLN A 265 -13.15 0.42 19.87
N LEU A 266 -12.77 0.70 18.62
CA LEU A 266 -13.28 1.83 17.85
C LEU A 266 -14.79 1.70 17.55
N SER A 267 -15.27 0.53 17.15
CA SER A 267 -16.70 0.29 16.90
C SER A 267 -17.56 0.48 18.14
N SER A 268 -17.06 0.09 19.32
CA SER A 268 -17.75 0.33 20.59
C SER A 268 -17.93 1.82 20.94
N ARG A 269 -17.19 2.71 20.25
CA ARG A 269 -17.32 4.17 20.32
C ARG A 269 -18.29 4.74 19.27
N GLY A 270 -18.91 3.87 18.48
CA GLY A 270 -19.96 4.20 17.50
C GLY A 270 -19.48 4.28 16.05
N TYR A 271 -18.24 3.88 15.75
CA TYR A 271 -17.70 3.91 14.39
C TYR A 271 -18.09 2.66 13.60
N LEU A 272 -18.33 2.84 12.30
CA LEU A 272 -18.20 1.75 11.32
C LEU A 272 -16.71 1.59 11.02
N VAL A 273 -16.17 0.40 11.24
CA VAL A 273 -14.75 0.09 11.08
C VAL A 273 -14.59 -1.04 10.07
N LEU A 274 -13.75 -0.82 9.06
CA LEU A 274 -13.40 -1.79 8.04
C LEU A 274 -11.92 -2.16 8.15
N ALA A 275 -11.59 -3.43 7.94
CA ALA A 275 -10.19 -3.86 7.82
C ALA A 275 -10.09 -4.98 6.76
N PRO A 276 -9.58 -4.71 5.55
CA PRO A 276 -9.37 -5.75 4.55
C PRO A 276 -8.27 -6.72 4.99
N ASP A 277 -8.40 -8.01 4.73
CA ASP A 277 -7.29 -8.96 4.97
C ASP A 277 -6.21 -8.85 3.86
N ASN A 278 -6.60 -8.33 2.69
CA ASN A 278 -5.81 -8.28 1.45
C ASN A 278 -5.48 -9.66 0.86
N TYR A 279 -5.04 -9.67 -0.40
CA TYR A 279 -4.78 -10.90 -1.14
C TYR A 279 -3.64 -11.72 -0.52
N GLY A 280 -3.83 -13.05 -0.51
CA GLY A 280 -2.90 -14.00 0.14
C GLY A 280 -3.03 -14.09 1.66
N ARG A 281 -4.11 -13.52 2.24
CA ARG A 281 -4.43 -13.57 3.67
C ARG A 281 -5.90 -13.94 3.90
N GLY A 282 -6.26 -14.16 5.16
CA GLY A 282 -7.58 -14.65 5.55
C GLY A 282 -7.91 -15.97 4.83
N LYS A 283 -9.03 -16.00 4.11
CA LYS A 283 -9.46 -17.20 3.36
C LYS A 283 -8.52 -17.56 2.20
N ASP A 284 -7.81 -16.57 1.64
CA ASP A 284 -6.95 -16.74 0.46
C ASP A 284 -5.49 -17.05 0.83
N ASN A 285 -5.22 -17.50 2.06
CA ASN A 285 -3.89 -17.76 2.60
C ASN A 285 -3.09 -18.89 1.92
N ASN A 286 -3.66 -19.55 0.91
CA ASN A 286 -2.93 -20.49 0.04
C ASN A 286 -2.15 -19.77 -1.07
N ASN A 287 -2.48 -18.51 -1.35
CA ASN A 287 -1.75 -17.65 -2.26
C ASN A 287 -0.67 -16.87 -1.50
N GLU A 288 0.38 -16.47 -2.21
CA GLU A 288 1.38 -15.57 -1.65
C GLU A 288 0.75 -14.23 -1.27
N GLU A 289 1.15 -13.68 -0.14
CA GLU A 289 0.67 -12.37 0.27
C GLU A 289 1.20 -11.30 -0.67
N THR A 290 0.39 -10.30 -0.99
CA THR A 290 0.83 -9.10 -1.72
C THR A 290 1.56 -8.12 -0.80
N TYR A 291 2.55 -8.64 -0.07
CA TYR A 291 3.26 -7.94 0.98
C TYR A 291 4.00 -6.72 0.42
N LEU A 292 3.60 -5.53 0.88
CA LEU A 292 4.12 -4.24 0.43
C LEU A 292 3.98 -3.96 -1.08
N LEU A 293 3.04 -4.63 -1.76
CA LEU A 293 2.64 -4.27 -3.12
C LEU A 293 1.64 -3.10 -3.06
N ALA A 294 2.14 -1.91 -3.38
CA ALA A 294 1.49 -0.63 -3.18
C ALA A 294 0.11 -0.54 -3.87
N ALA A 295 0.07 -0.77 -5.19
CA ALA A 295 -1.18 -0.67 -5.96
C ALA A 295 -2.19 -1.73 -5.53
N GLN A 296 -1.74 -2.97 -5.33
CA GLN A 296 -2.62 -4.10 -5.04
C GLN A 296 -3.32 -3.98 -3.68
N THR A 297 -2.58 -3.62 -2.62
CA THR A 297 -3.19 -3.40 -1.30
C THR A 297 -4.16 -2.23 -1.31
N ALA A 298 -3.91 -1.20 -2.12
CA ALA A 298 -4.84 -0.10 -2.30
C ALA A 298 -6.11 -0.52 -3.05
N PHE A 299 -6.00 -1.30 -4.13
CA PHE A 299 -7.15 -1.81 -4.87
C PHE A 299 -8.06 -2.65 -3.97
N ASN A 300 -7.48 -3.64 -3.28
CA ASN A 300 -8.22 -4.53 -2.38
C ASN A 300 -8.89 -3.80 -1.22
N GLY A 301 -8.22 -2.82 -0.59
CA GLY A 301 -8.81 -2.10 0.54
C GLY A 301 -9.89 -1.10 0.13
N LEU A 302 -9.73 -0.40 -1.00
CA LEU A 302 -10.75 0.54 -1.48
C LEU A 302 -11.97 -0.19 -2.07
N ASP A 303 -11.80 -1.39 -2.64
CA ASP A 303 -12.92 -2.22 -3.08
C ASP A 303 -13.81 -2.65 -1.92
N LEU A 304 -13.24 -2.98 -0.75
CA LEU A 304 -14.03 -3.25 0.45
C LEU A 304 -14.90 -2.05 0.84
N VAL A 305 -14.34 -0.83 0.80
CA VAL A 305 -15.10 0.40 1.08
C VAL A 305 -16.25 0.57 0.10
N LEU A 306 -16.00 0.36 -1.20
CA LEU A 306 -17.03 0.45 -2.24
C LEU A 306 -18.14 -0.60 -2.03
N SER A 307 -17.78 -1.85 -1.72
CA SER A 307 -18.74 -2.92 -1.45
C SER A 307 -19.62 -2.62 -0.23
N ILE A 308 -19.04 -2.05 0.83
CA ILE A 308 -19.79 -1.63 2.03
C ILE A 308 -20.74 -0.49 1.72
N ASN A 309 -20.26 0.54 1.03
CA ASN A 309 -21.06 1.71 0.70
C ASN A 309 -22.26 1.37 -0.20
N ASN A 310 -22.11 0.37 -1.07
CA ASN A 310 -23.21 -0.08 -1.93
C ASN A 310 -24.21 -0.99 -1.21
N ASN A 311 -23.91 -1.44 0.02
CA ASN A 311 -24.80 -2.26 0.81
C ASN A 311 -25.57 -1.44 1.86
N LYS A 312 -26.86 -1.24 1.59
CA LYS A 312 -27.80 -0.49 2.44
C LYS A 312 -28.01 -1.04 3.85
N SER A 313 -27.56 -2.26 4.15
CA SER A 313 -27.61 -2.81 5.51
C SER A 313 -26.74 -2.03 6.50
N TYR A 314 -25.73 -1.29 6.02
CA TYR A 314 -24.85 -0.46 6.84
C TYR A 314 -25.31 1.00 6.96
N ASP A 315 -26.31 1.45 6.18
CA ASP A 315 -26.89 2.80 6.25
C ASP A 315 -27.33 3.22 7.67
N PRO A 316 -27.87 2.32 8.53
CA PRO A 316 -28.22 2.68 9.91
C PRO A 316 -27.03 3.05 10.80
N ILE A 317 -25.81 2.63 10.45
CA ILE A 317 -24.59 2.82 11.25
C ILE A 317 -23.82 4.08 10.82
N TYR A 318 -23.77 4.34 9.52
CA TYR A 318 -22.95 5.37 8.91
C TYR A 318 -23.76 6.18 7.91
N GLU A 319 -23.61 7.51 7.95
CA GLU A 319 -24.31 8.44 7.02
C GLU A 319 -23.35 9.42 6.33
N GLY A 320 -22.06 9.22 6.53
CA GLY A 320 -21.03 10.12 6.08
C GLY A 320 -20.51 9.83 4.68
N LYS A 321 -19.54 10.65 4.28
CA LYS A 321 -18.64 10.39 3.15
C LYS A 321 -17.17 10.54 3.57
N LYS A 322 -16.89 10.56 4.88
CA LYS A 322 -15.56 10.79 5.42
C LYS A 322 -14.94 9.50 5.88
N ILE A 323 -13.65 9.35 5.63
CA ILE A 323 -12.86 8.21 6.06
C ILE A 323 -11.69 8.73 6.91
N THR A 324 -11.48 8.11 8.05
CA THR A 324 -10.22 8.17 8.78
C THR A 324 -9.45 6.89 8.50
N LEU A 325 -8.20 7.03 8.08
CA LEU A 325 -7.34 5.90 7.72
C LEU A 325 -6.27 5.68 8.79
N ILE A 326 -6.08 4.44 9.24
CA ILE A 326 -5.09 4.12 10.27
C ILE A 326 -4.26 2.92 9.79
N GLY A 327 -2.94 3.03 9.87
CA GLY A 327 -2.03 1.94 9.54
C GLY A 327 -0.68 2.08 10.23
N TYR A 328 -0.12 0.94 10.66
CA TYR A 328 1.21 0.88 11.25
C TYR A 328 2.03 -0.28 10.64
N SER A 329 3.35 -0.13 10.51
CA SER A 329 4.25 -1.12 9.88
C SER A 329 3.92 -1.32 8.40
N GLN A 330 3.79 -2.56 7.93
CA GLN A 330 3.14 -2.90 6.65
C GLN A 330 1.82 -2.13 6.46
N GLY A 331 1.00 -2.07 7.51
CA GLY A 331 -0.27 -1.37 7.48
C GLY A 331 -0.12 0.12 7.20
N GLY A 332 0.96 0.75 7.66
CA GLY A 332 1.27 2.15 7.39
C GLY A 332 1.68 2.38 5.93
N HIS A 333 2.41 1.43 5.32
CA HIS A 333 2.71 1.48 3.88
C HIS A 333 1.44 1.32 3.05
N SER A 334 0.62 0.32 3.36
CA SER A 334 -0.67 0.10 2.69
C SER A 334 -1.65 1.27 2.89
N ALA A 335 -1.71 1.87 4.07
CA ALA A 335 -2.52 3.06 4.34
C ALA A 335 -2.06 4.26 3.48
N THR A 336 -0.77 4.49 3.31
CA THR A 336 -0.31 5.58 2.42
C THR A 336 -0.74 5.36 0.97
N ASN A 337 -0.75 4.12 0.49
CA ASN A 337 -1.20 3.81 -0.86
C ASN A 337 -2.73 3.86 -1.01
N LEU A 338 -3.48 3.46 0.01
CA LEU A 338 -4.93 3.67 0.07
C LEU A 338 -5.27 5.17 -0.01
N LEU A 339 -4.51 6.01 0.70
CA LEU A 339 -4.67 7.46 0.65
C LEU A 339 -4.36 8.04 -0.73
N SER A 340 -3.28 7.60 -1.38
CA SER A 340 -2.91 8.16 -2.69
C SER A 340 -3.92 7.85 -3.79
N LEU A 341 -4.66 6.74 -3.69
CA LEU A 341 -5.63 6.33 -4.70
C LEU A 341 -7.10 6.62 -4.32
N SER A 342 -7.36 7.15 -3.12
CA SER A 342 -8.73 7.30 -2.62
C SER A 342 -9.60 8.21 -3.49
N ASP A 343 -9.06 9.33 -3.98
CA ASP A 343 -9.84 10.31 -4.77
C ASP A 343 -10.20 9.77 -6.17
N ILE A 344 -9.43 8.82 -6.66
CA ILE A 344 -9.62 8.21 -7.98
C ILE A 344 -10.69 7.13 -7.87
N LYS A 345 -10.62 6.28 -6.85
CA LYS A 345 -11.46 5.08 -6.73
C LYS A 345 -12.73 5.28 -5.90
N LEU A 346 -12.70 6.11 -4.86
CA LEU A 346 -13.84 6.26 -3.94
C LEU A 346 -14.82 7.38 -4.29
N HIS A 347 -14.52 8.18 -5.32
CA HIS A 347 -15.33 9.24 -5.98
C HIS A 347 -16.14 10.18 -5.07
N GLU A 348 -17.08 9.63 -4.32
CA GLU A 348 -17.91 10.30 -3.35
C GLU A 348 -17.32 10.36 -1.94
N HIS A 349 -16.43 9.45 -1.56
CA HIS A 349 -15.80 9.44 -0.23
C HIS A 349 -14.49 10.19 -0.25
N LYS A 350 -14.17 10.80 0.90
CA LYS A 350 -12.95 11.54 1.11
C LYS A 350 -12.24 11.05 2.36
N VAL A 351 -10.97 10.71 2.23
CA VAL A 351 -10.10 10.53 3.39
C VAL A 351 -9.81 11.93 3.94
N VAL A 352 -10.20 12.18 5.18
CA VAL A 352 -10.04 13.51 5.82
C VAL A 352 -8.86 13.54 6.79
N GLU A 353 -8.46 12.37 7.28
CA GLU A 353 -7.39 12.22 8.24
C GLU A 353 -6.74 10.85 8.07
N SER A 354 -5.41 10.81 8.16
CA SER A 354 -4.65 9.56 8.19
C SER A 354 -3.70 9.52 9.38
N PHE A 355 -3.50 8.32 9.92
CA PHE A 355 -2.55 8.00 10.97
C PHE A 355 -1.63 6.90 10.47
N LEU A 356 -0.40 7.27 10.15
CA LEU A 356 0.59 6.41 9.51
C LEU A 356 1.75 6.22 10.48
N GLY A 357 2.20 4.99 10.72
CA GLY A 357 3.32 4.77 11.63
C GLY A 357 4.26 3.64 11.26
N GLY A 358 5.54 3.80 11.59
CA GLY A 358 6.57 2.76 11.48
C GLY A 358 6.68 2.10 10.09
N ALA A 359 6.27 2.77 9.02
CA ALA A 359 6.13 2.14 7.72
C ALA A 359 7.44 2.11 6.94
N PRO A 360 7.73 1.03 6.18
CA PRO A 360 8.87 0.97 5.27
C PRO A 360 8.58 1.78 4.00
N PHE A 361 8.43 3.10 4.13
CA PHE A 361 8.11 4.00 3.00
C PHE A 361 9.17 3.95 1.90
N ASN A 362 10.43 3.69 2.24
CA ASN A 362 11.48 3.41 1.28
C ASN A 362 11.79 1.91 1.27
N LEU A 363 10.95 1.14 0.57
CA LEU A 363 11.10 -0.30 0.46
C LEU A 363 12.45 -0.67 -0.16
N TYR A 364 12.89 0.07 -1.18
CA TYR A 364 14.17 -0.16 -1.84
C TYR A 364 15.35 -0.04 -0.88
N LYS A 365 15.50 1.08 -0.17
CA LYS A 365 16.60 1.26 0.79
C LYS A 365 16.47 0.34 2.00
N THR A 366 15.26 0.04 2.46
CA THR A 366 15.04 -0.91 3.55
C THR A 366 15.51 -2.32 3.17
N PHE A 367 15.15 -2.80 1.98
CA PHE A 367 15.62 -4.08 1.45
C PHE A 367 17.13 -4.07 1.19
N LYS A 368 17.64 -3.03 0.52
CA LYS A 368 19.06 -2.86 0.23
C LYS A 368 19.92 -2.83 1.50
N GLY A 369 19.44 -2.20 2.57
CA GLY A 369 20.12 -2.16 3.88
C GLY A 369 20.39 -3.56 4.44
N VAL A 370 19.46 -4.51 4.27
CA VAL A 370 19.66 -5.92 4.65
C VAL A 370 20.80 -6.55 3.84
N LEU A 371 20.85 -6.30 2.53
CA LEU A 371 21.93 -6.82 1.67
C LEU A 371 23.29 -6.22 2.04
N GLU A 372 23.34 -4.91 2.27
CA GLU A 372 24.57 -4.21 2.67
C GLU A 372 25.09 -4.68 4.03
N PHE A 373 24.19 -5.08 4.92
CA PHE A 373 24.54 -5.67 6.21
C PHE A 373 25.19 -7.05 6.00
N LEU A 374 24.57 -7.89 5.17
CA LEU A 374 25.06 -9.25 4.90
C LEU A 374 26.44 -9.27 4.23
N ASN A 375 26.72 -8.34 3.32
CA ASN A 375 28.03 -8.25 2.67
C ASN A 375 29.06 -7.38 3.41
N GLY A 376 28.68 -6.77 4.54
CA GLY A 376 29.54 -5.94 5.37
C GLY A 376 29.93 -4.58 4.78
N SER A 377 29.22 -4.09 3.75
CA SER A 377 29.52 -2.79 3.14
C SER A 377 28.90 -1.60 3.87
N CYS A 378 27.69 -1.76 4.45
CA CYS A 378 26.89 -0.71 5.10
C CYS A 378 27.17 0.72 4.63
N SER A 379 26.96 0.95 3.32
CA SER A 379 27.24 2.24 2.69
C SER A 379 26.22 3.29 3.13
N ASN A 380 24.98 2.87 3.36
CA ASN A 380 23.92 3.68 3.92
C ASN A 380 23.63 3.27 5.37
N ARG A 381 24.37 3.87 6.31
CA ARG A 381 24.30 3.51 7.74
C ARG A 381 22.89 3.58 8.30
N GLU A 382 22.10 4.59 7.93
CA GLU A 382 20.75 4.80 8.44
C GLU A 382 19.79 3.62 8.17
N TYR A 383 20.05 2.85 7.10
CA TYR A 383 19.23 1.68 6.73
C TYR A 383 19.91 0.34 7.04
N CYS A 384 21.22 0.34 7.35
CA CYS A 384 22.04 -0.87 7.50
C CYS A 384 22.51 -1.12 8.94
N GLU A 385 22.78 -0.07 9.71
CA GLU A 385 23.50 -0.12 10.98
C GLU A 385 22.81 -0.99 12.04
N PHE A 386 21.47 -0.99 12.04
CA PHE A 386 20.67 -1.68 13.06
C PHE A 386 19.94 -2.92 12.55
N VAL A 387 20.30 -3.43 11.37
CA VAL A 387 19.73 -4.67 10.83
C VAL A 387 19.98 -5.82 11.80
N ASP A 388 18.90 -6.49 12.23
CA ASP A 388 18.94 -7.73 13.01
C ASP A 388 18.74 -8.90 12.06
N SER A 389 19.79 -9.66 11.77
CA SER A 389 19.71 -10.76 10.80
C SER A 389 18.68 -11.83 11.17
N ARG A 390 18.35 -12.00 12.46
CA ARG A 390 17.35 -12.98 12.90
C ARG A 390 15.92 -12.57 12.62
N THR A 391 15.70 -11.29 12.31
CA THR A 391 14.37 -10.72 12.09
C THR A 391 14.28 -10.14 10.68
N SER A 392 15.18 -9.23 10.31
CA SER A 392 15.17 -8.50 9.03
C SER A 392 15.40 -9.41 7.81
N VAL A 393 16.25 -10.45 7.90
CA VAL A 393 16.47 -11.39 6.78
C VAL A 393 15.21 -12.21 6.49
N PRO A 394 14.52 -12.81 7.49
CA PRO A 394 13.22 -13.44 7.27
C PRO A 394 12.17 -12.54 6.59
N PHE A 395 12.13 -11.24 6.88
CA PHE A 395 11.25 -10.31 6.15
C PHE A 395 11.63 -10.19 4.67
N ALA A 396 12.92 -10.11 4.36
CA ALA A 396 13.41 -10.08 2.98
C ALA A 396 13.12 -11.41 2.25
N THR A 397 13.42 -12.56 2.85
CA THR A 397 13.33 -13.88 2.22
C THR A 397 11.91 -14.44 2.13
N ASN A 398 11.08 -14.22 3.16
CA ASN A 398 9.80 -14.91 3.31
C ASN A 398 8.60 -14.01 3.02
N ARG A 399 8.80 -12.71 2.79
CA ARG A 399 7.70 -11.75 2.58
C ARG A 399 7.93 -10.87 1.36
N ILE A 400 9.03 -10.09 1.35
CA ILE A 400 9.29 -9.11 0.28
C ILE A 400 9.60 -9.80 -1.05
N LEU A 401 10.58 -10.71 -1.08
CA LEU A 401 10.96 -11.39 -2.32
C LEU A 401 9.84 -12.26 -2.90
N PRO A 402 9.14 -13.11 -2.11
CA PRO A 402 8.08 -13.95 -2.66
C PRO A 402 6.96 -13.15 -3.34
N ALA A 403 6.50 -12.06 -2.73
CA ALA A 403 5.48 -11.21 -3.33
C ALA A 403 5.91 -10.63 -4.68
N LEU A 404 7.12 -10.07 -4.77
CA LEU A 404 7.64 -9.45 -6.00
C LEU A 404 7.94 -10.48 -7.10
N VAL A 405 8.49 -11.64 -6.73
CA VAL A 405 8.85 -12.70 -7.70
C VAL A 405 7.60 -13.42 -8.22
N ASN A 406 6.61 -13.68 -7.36
CA ASN A 406 5.39 -14.38 -7.76
C ASN A 406 4.46 -13.52 -8.62
N TYR A 407 4.38 -12.21 -8.34
CA TYR A 407 3.40 -11.33 -8.97
C TYR A 407 3.96 -10.42 -10.06
N SER A 408 5.27 -10.49 -10.36
CA SER A 408 5.88 -9.73 -11.44
C SER A 408 6.77 -10.60 -12.33
N GLU A 409 6.87 -10.25 -13.61
CA GLU A 409 7.76 -10.93 -14.57
C GLU A 409 9.21 -10.49 -14.36
N THR A 410 9.87 -11.05 -13.34
CA THR A 410 11.27 -10.75 -13.01
C THR A 410 12.27 -11.62 -13.76
N GLY A 411 11.86 -12.80 -14.21
CA GLY A 411 12.76 -13.83 -14.75
C GLY A 411 13.62 -14.51 -13.68
N LEU A 412 13.37 -14.25 -12.40
CA LEU A 412 14.07 -14.83 -11.26
C LEU A 412 13.28 -16.00 -10.67
N ASP A 413 13.98 -17.02 -10.19
CA ASP A 413 13.40 -18.07 -9.33
C ASP A 413 13.79 -17.76 -7.88
N ILE A 414 12.82 -17.82 -6.96
CA ILE A 414 13.07 -17.58 -5.54
C ILE A 414 14.14 -18.52 -4.96
N ASN A 415 14.26 -19.73 -5.51
CA ASN A 415 15.25 -20.73 -5.08
C ASN A 415 16.69 -20.34 -5.45
N ASP A 416 16.88 -19.45 -6.43
CA ASP A 416 18.21 -18.91 -6.77
C ASP A 416 18.59 -17.74 -5.85
N LEU A 417 17.57 -17.05 -5.30
CA LEU A 417 17.74 -15.90 -4.41
C LEU A 417 17.91 -16.31 -2.94
N VAL A 418 17.29 -17.42 -2.53
CA VAL A 418 17.21 -17.87 -1.14
C VAL A 418 17.74 -19.30 -0.99
N ILE A 419 18.81 -19.46 -0.21
CA ILE A 419 19.44 -20.75 0.09
C ILE A 419 19.37 -20.98 1.60
N GLU A 420 18.86 -22.12 2.04
CA GLU A 420 18.77 -22.49 3.48
C GLU A 420 18.12 -21.41 4.37
N ASN A 421 17.08 -20.73 3.86
CA ASN A 421 16.37 -19.62 4.52
C ASN A 421 17.20 -18.33 4.73
N THR A 422 18.31 -18.18 4.00
CA THR A 422 19.06 -16.91 3.92
C THR A 422 19.17 -16.47 2.47
N LEU A 423 19.49 -15.20 2.25
CA LEU A 423 19.79 -14.66 0.93
C LEU A 423 21.12 -15.23 0.41
N SER A 424 21.16 -15.66 -0.85
CA SER A 424 22.36 -16.24 -1.45
C SER A 424 23.45 -15.18 -1.65
N ASP A 425 24.72 -15.56 -1.47
CA ASP A 425 25.85 -14.63 -1.63
C ASP A 425 25.93 -14.07 -3.06
N ASP A 426 25.61 -14.89 -4.07
CA ASP A 426 25.58 -14.46 -5.47
C ASP A 426 24.48 -13.41 -5.71
N PHE A 427 23.30 -13.59 -5.10
CA PHE A 427 22.24 -12.59 -5.14
C PHE A 427 22.65 -11.29 -4.43
N VAL A 428 23.12 -11.38 -3.18
CA VAL A 428 23.52 -10.22 -2.39
C VAL A 428 24.57 -9.39 -3.12
N ASN A 429 25.64 -10.04 -3.59
CA ASN A 429 26.74 -9.35 -4.26
C ASN A 429 26.34 -8.82 -5.63
N GLY A 430 25.63 -9.60 -6.44
CA GLY A 430 25.20 -9.16 -7.77
C GLY A 430 24.17 -8.04 -7.71
N PHE A 431 23.21 -8.09 -6.77
CA PHE A 431 22.26 -7.00 -6.56
C PHE A 431 23.00 -5.71 -6.20
N LEU A 432 23.92 -5.76 -5.25
CA LEU A 432 24.68 -4.57 -4.83
C LEU A 432 25.66 -4.06 -5.89
N ALA A 433 26.14 -4.94 -6.77
CA ALA A 433 26.99 -4.58 -7.91
C ALA A 433 26.21 -4.05 -9.14
N SER A 434 24.88 -3.96 -9.05
CA SER A 434 24.02 -3.62 -10.20
C SER A 434 24.18 -4.57 -11.38
N ASP A 435 24.22 -5.87 -11.10
CA ASP A 435 24.10 -6.89 -12.14
C ASP A 435 22.74 -6.73 -12.88
N PRO A 436 22.73 -6.65 -14.22
CA PRO A 436 21.50 -6.57 -15.02
C PRO A 436 20.47 -7.65 -14.71
N LEU A 437 20.90 -8.82 -14.22
CA LEU A 437 20.00 -9.90 -13.79
C LEU A 437 18.98 -9.44 -12.74
N TYR A 438 19.36 -8.53 -11.84
CA TYR A 438 18.52 -8.07 -10.73
C TYR A 438 17.89 -6.69 -10.96
N GLU A 439 18.09 -6.10 -12.15
CA GLU A 439 17.62 -4.76 -12.47
C GLU A 439 16.10 -4.64 -12.33
N LYS A 440 15.34 -5.61 -12.87
CA LYS A 440 13.87 -5.61 -12.78
C LYS A 440 13.39 -5.64 -11.33
N LEU A 441 14.02 -6.45 -10.47
CA LEU A 441 13.69 -6.53 -9.05
C LEU A 441 13.96 -5.19 -8.34
N LYS A 442 15.07 -4.51 -8.65
CA LYS A 442 15.36 -3.16 -8.14
C LYS A 442 14.26 -2.18 -8.52
N LEU A 443 13.84 -2.19 -9.79
CA LEU A 443 12.78 -1.30 -10.29
C LEU A 443 11.45 -1.56 -9.59
N LEU A 444 11.11 -2.82 -9.29
CA LEU A 444 9.89 -3.15 -8.55
C LEU A 444 9.95 -2.71 -7.08
N LEU A 445 11.11 -2.81 -6.42
CA LEU A 445 11.32 -2.27 -5.08
C LEU A 445 11.20 -0.73 -5.07
N GLU A 446 11.73 -0.05 -6.09
CA GLU A 446 11.60 1.40 -6.27
C GLU A 446 10.15 1.81 -6.59
N LEU A 447 9.44 1.04 -7.42
CA LEU A 447 8.02 1.27 -7.74
C LEU A 447 7.13 1.22 -6.48
N ASN A 448 7.46 0.32 -5.57
CA ASN A 448 6.76 0.15 -4.28
C ASN A 448 7.34 1.03 -3.15
N SER A 449 8.31 1.88 -3.46
CA SER A 449 8.79 2.93 -2.56
C SER A 449 7.99 4.23 -2.76
N LEU A 450 7.80 4.97 -1.68
CA LEU A 450 6.99 6.19 -1.61
C LEU A 450 7.85 7.45 -1.42
N THR A 451 9.09 7.30 -0.94
CA THR A 451 10.01 8.41 -0.69
C THR A 451 10.73 8.92 -1.94
N ASN A 452 10.62 8.21 -3.06
CA ASN A 452 11.25 8.55 -4.33
C ASN A 452 10.31 9.27 -5.31
N VAL A 453 9.08 9.60 -4.90
CA VAL A 453 8.09 10.32 -5.73
C VAL A 453 8.61 11.72 -6.09
N LYS A 454 8.55 12.09 -7.38
CA LYS A 454 9.04 13.36 -7.92
C LYS A 454 7.99 14.46 -8.00
N ASN A 455 6.73 14.08 -8.10
CA ASN A 455 5.58 14.96 -8.26
C ASN A 455 4.65 14.88 -7.04
N PRO A 456 5.17 15.18 -5.82
CA PRO A 456 4.43 15.01 -4.56
C PRO A 456 3.09 15.74 -4.58
N GLU A 457 2.98 16.90 -5.22
CA GLU A 457 1.78 17.75 -5.27
C GLU A 457 0.53 17.07 -5.84
N SER A 458 0.71 15.96 -6.54
CA SER A 458 -0.35 15.17 -7.16
C SER A 458 -0.63 13.85 -6.42
N PHE A 459 0.18 13.51 -5.41
CA PHE A 459 0.20 12.17 -4.83
C PHE A 459 -0.91 11.92 -3.80
N PHE A 460 -1.30 12.92 -3.00
CA PHE A 460 -2.37 12.80 -2.00
C PHE A 460 -3.52 13.78 -2.24
N PRO A 461 -4.72 13.48 -1.71
CA PRO A 461 -5.81 14.46 -1.64
C PRO A 461 -5.42 15.67 -0.80
N LYS A 462 -5.62 16.89 -1.33
CA LYS A 462 -5.09 18.15 -0.76
C LYS A 462 -5.59 18.55 0.63
N ASP A 463 -6.78 18.10 1.03
CA ASP A 463 -7.38 18.49 2.31
C ASP A 463 -7.34 17.35 3.34
N THR A 464 -6.35 16.47 3.26
CA THR A 464 -6.14 15.39 4.23
C THR A 464 -5.14 15.83 5.29
N LEU A 465 -5.50 15.70 6.57
CA LEU A 465 -4.53 15.79 7.65
C LEU A 465 -3.74 14.49 7.75
N ILE A 466 -2.41 14.56 7.61
CA ILE A 466 -1.55 13.38 7.70
C ILE A 466 -0.80 13.41 9.03
N ASN A 467 -1.10 12.46 9.92
CA ASN A 467 -0.36 12.26 11.16
C ASN A 467 0.64 11.12 10.95
N LEU A 468 1.90 11.38 11.25
CA LEU A 468 3.00 10.45 11.08
C LEU A 468 3.65 10.14 12.42
N TYR A 469 3.96 8.87 12.67
CA TYR A 469 4.60 8.40 13.90
C TYR A 469 5.74 7.44 13.61
N HIS A 470 6.86 7.54 14.34
CA HIS A 470 7.97 6.60 14.21
C HIS A 470 8.90 6.72 15.42
N SER A 471 9.29 5.60 16.01
CA SER A 471 10.34 5.61 17.04
C SER A 471 11.72 5.85 16.41
N PRO A 472 12.56 6.74 16.98
CA PRO A 472 13.97 6.84 16.59
C PRO A 472 14.79 5.60 16.98
N PHE A 473 14.22 4.71 17.79
CA PHE A 473 14.85 3.49 18.30
C PHE A 473 14.37 2.23 17.56
N ASP A 474 13.71 2.38 16.42
CA ASP A 474 13.20 1.25 15.64
C ASP A 474 14.31 0.59 14.81
N ARG A 475 14.61 -0.67 15.16
CA ARG A 475 15.60 -1.50 14.44
C ARG A 475 15.00 -2.30 13.28
N LEU A 476 13.68 -2.50 13.27
CA LEU A 476 13.01 -3.30 12.26
C LEU A 476 12.79 -2.48 10.99
N VAL A 477 12.20 -1.31 11.17
CA VAL A 477 12.02 -0.30 10.12
C VAL A 477 12.73 0.95 10.61
N PRO A 478 13.87 1.35 10.02
CA PRO A 478 14.59 2.52 10.49
C PRO A 478 13.78 3.81 10.32
N ILE A 479 13.90 4.74 11.28
CA ILE A 479 13.26 6.07 11.24
C ILE A 479 13.57 6.88 9.99
N ALA A 480 14.69 6.58 9.32
CA ALA A 480 15.07 7.14 8.04
C ALA A 480 13.96 7.00 6.98
N ASN A 481 13.13 5.95 7.04
CA ASN A 481 11.95 5.82 6.20
C ASN A 481 10.99 7.01 6.36
N SER A 482 10.66 7.38 7.61
CA SER A 482 9.77 8.50 7.90
C SER A 482 10.42 9.85 7.62
N GLN A 483 11.73 9.98 7.85
CA GLN A 483 12.46 11.22 7.57
C GLN A 483 12.56 11.48 6.05
N ASP A 484 12.88 10.46 5.26
CA ASP A 484 12.90 10.54 3.80
C ASP A 484 11.48 10.85 3.26
N PHE A 485 10.44 10.23 3.84
CA PHE A 485 9.05 10.52 3.48
C PHE A 485 8.68 11.98 3.77
N MET A 486 8.98 12.48 4.97
CA MET A 486 8.77 13.89 5.34
C MET A 486 9.48 14.82 4.38
N SER A 487 10.76 14.57 4.10
CA SER A 487 11.55 15.39 3.18
C SER A 487 10.95 15.44 1.77
N ASN A 488 10.20 14.42 1.36
CA ASN A 488 9.62 14.35 0.03
C ASN A 488 8.24 15.04 -0.08
N PHE A 489 7.46 15.06 1.00
CA PHE A 489 6.05 15.50 0.95
C PHE A 489 5.75 16.77 1.76
N SER A 490 6.58 17.17 2.73
CA SER A 490 6.25 18.26 3.65
C SER A 490 6.21 19.66 3.01
N SER A 491 6.68 19.83 1.77
CA SER A 491 6.51 21.09 1.02
C SER A 491 5.10 21.23 0.45
N GLU A 492 4.42 20.12 0.19
CA GLU A 492 3.13 20.08 -0.51
C GLU A 492 1.96 19.77 0.43
N PHE A 493 2.20 19.04 1.53
CA PHE A 493 1.17 18.61 2.45
C PHE A 493 1.50 18.95 3.91
N GLU A 494 0.45 19.23 4.69
CA GLU A 494 0.56 19.35 6.13
C GLU A 494 0.71 17.95 6.75
N ILE A 495 1.93 17.64 7.19
CA ILE A 495 2.25 16.39 7.86
C ILE A 495 2.64 16.70 9.31
N ASN A 496 1.83 16.22 10.24
CA ASN A 496 2.12 16.27 11.66
C ASN A 496 2.99 15.05 12.04
N PHE A 497 4.32 15.24 12.09
CA PHE A 497 5.22 14.19 12.54
C PHE A 497 5.38 14.22 14.07
N ASP A 498 4.60 13.38 14.75
CA ASP A 498 4.62 13.25 16.20
C ASP A 498 5.53 12.10 16.65
N GLN A 499 6.61 12.46 17.34
CA GLN A 499 7.56 11.51 17.90
C GLN A 499 7.33 11.27 19.40
N SER A 500 6.46 12.06 20.05
CA SER A 500 6.30 12.03 21.50
C SER A 500 5.73 10.71 22.02
N GLU A 501 4.92 10.03 21.20
CA GLU A 501 4.36 8.71 21.51
C GLU A 501 5.40 7.58 21.43
N CYS A 502 6.54 7.79 20.78
CA CYS A 502 7.52 6.74 20.49
C CYS A 502 8.96 7.08 20.87
N ASN A 503 9.18 8.13 21.66
CA ASN A 503 10.50 8.65 22.04
C ASN A 503 10.64 8.86 23.56
N ALA A 504 10.15 7.88 24.35
CA ALA A 504 10.34 7.87 25.79
C ALA A 504 11.67 7.23 26.20
N ASN A 505 12.21 7.58 27.37
CA ASN A 505 13.42 6.97 27.93
C ASN A 505 13.33 5.44 28.01
N ALA A 506 12.14 4.87 28.23
CA ALA A 506 11.96 3.43 28.26
C ALA A 506 12.25 2.77 26.90
N PHE A 507 11.95 3.42 25.78
CA PHE A 507 12.30 2.92 24.45
C PHE A 507 13.81 2.88 24.22
N GLU A 508 14.50 3.96 24.61
CA GLU A 508 15.96 4.04 24.55
C GLU A 508 16.60 2.93 25.39
N VAL A 509 16.15 2.75 26.64
CA VAL A 509 16.64 1.68 27.52
C VAL A 509 16.46 0.30 26.89
N ILE A 510 15.29 0.01 26.30
CA ILE A 510 15.06 -1.27 25.60
C ILE A 510 16.05 -1.41 24.45
N PHE A 511 16.17 -0.39 23.60
CA PHE A 511 17.05 -0.38 22.44
C PHE A 511 18.53 -0.57 22.78
N GLU A 512 19.01 0.01 23.88
CA GLU A 512 20.38 -0.15 24.37
C GLU A 512 20.61 -1.50 25.05
N THR A 513 19.56 -2.09 25.63
CA THR A 513 19.67 -3.37 26.36
C THR A 513 19.69 -4.57 25.43
N ILE A 514 18.99 -4.50 24.30
CA ILE A 514 18.78 -5.64 23.40
C ILE A 514 18.93 -5.26 21.92
N ASP A 515 19.53 -6.16 21.14
CA ASP A 515 19.66 -6.00 19.68
C ASP A 515 18.54 -6.68 18.87
N LYS A 516 17.47 -7.15 19.53
CA LYS A 516 16.34 -7.82 18.85
C LYS A 516 15.45 -6.77 18.18
N ALA A 517 15.33 -6.84 16.86
CA ALA A 517 14.39 -6.01 16.12
C ALA A 517 12.93 -6.44 16.37
N GLY A 518 11.99 -5.51 16.15
CA GLY A 518 10.55 -5.74 16.28
C GLY A 518 9.96 -5.34 17.63
N ILE A 519 10.71 -5.40 18.73
CA ILE A 519 10.15 -5.07 20.05
C ILE A 519 9.76 -3.60 20.16
N VAL A 520 10.70 -2.68 19.94
CA VAL A 520 10.42 -1.23 19.94
C VAL A 520 9.36 -0.88 18.91
N HIS A 521 9.43 -1.49 17.73
CA HIS A 521 8.48 -1.31 16.64
C HIS A 521 7.04 -1.61 17.09
N THR A 522 6.82 -2.77 17.71
CA THR A 522 5.51 -3.18 18.24
C THR A 522 5.04 -2.28 19.39
N LEU A 523 5.93 -1.92 20.32
CA LEU A 523 5.55 -1.04 21.43
C LEU A 523 5.16 0.37 20.98
N CYS A 524 5.88 0.93 20.00
CA CYS A 524 5.51 2.20 19.38
C CYS A 524 4.17 2.08 18.65
N ALA A 525 3.90 0.97 17.95
CA ALA A 525 2.59 0.73 17.33
C ALA A 525 1.45 0.82 18.35
N LEU A 526 1.59 0.16 19.50
CA LEU A 526 0.57 0.18 20.55
C LEU A 526 0.40 1.57 21.16
N ASN A 527 1.47 2.33 21.39
CA ASN A 527 1.38 3.72 21.87
C ASN A 527 0.62 4.60 20.87
N VAL A 528 0.95 4.51 19.59
CA VAL A 528 0.27 5.28 18.53
C VAL A 528 -1.21 4.91 18.49
N LEU A 529 -1.55 3.62 18.52
CA LEU A 529 -2.93 3.16 18.50
C LEU A 529 -3.71 3.63 19.75
N ASP A 530 -3.08 3.70 20.93
CA ASP A 530 -3.68 4.30 22.12
C ASP A 530 -4.03 5.78 21.91
N ALA A 531 -3.05 6.56 21.42
CA ALA A 531 -3.21 7.98 21.15
C ALA A 531 -4.31 8.25 20.11
N VAL A 532 -4.33 7.47 19.03
CA VAL A 532 -5.34 7.57 17.97
C VAL A 532 -6.73 7.24 18.49
N ILE A 533 -6.90 6.13 19.22
CA ILE A 533 -8.20 5.79 19.83
C ILE A 533 -8.60 6.89 20.82
N SER A 534 -7.65 7.45 21.58
CA SER A 534 -7.91 8.54 22.52
C SER A 534 -8.45 9.79 21.81
N GLN A 535 -7.86 10.17 20.68
CA GLN A 535 -8.30 11.29 19.85
C GLN A 535 -9.70 11.06 19.23
N LEU A 536 -10.00 9.81 18.84
CA LEU A 536 -11.26 9.44 18.19
C LEU A 536 -12.40 9.12 19.18
N ARG A 537 -12.17 9.18 20.50
CA ARG A 537 -13.22 8.96 21.52
C ARG A 537 -14.29 10.05 21.50
#